data_AF-A0A158KY81-F1
#
_entry.id   AF-A0A158KY81-F1
#
_cell.length_a   1.000
_cell.length_b   1.000
_cell.length_c   1.000
_cell.angle_alpha   90.00
_cell.angle_beta   90.00
_cell.angle_gamma   90.00
#
_symmetry.space_group_name_H-M   'P 1'
#
loop_
_entity.id
_entity.type
_entity.pdbx_description
1 polymer ?
#
loop_
_entity_poly.entity_id
_entity_poly.type
_entity_poly.pdbx_seq_one_letter_code
_entity_poly.pdbx_strand_id
1 'polypeptide(L)'
;MSLPKLVFPGGALVGCDAGFLNASRIKGSHAAIKTGKMAAEAAFDAVQAGRQADELTAYPDAFDTSWLKTELYRARNFKQWMSKGLYLGTFMVGLEQKVMGGNVPWTLHHQHSDNETLKPASQCKQIVYPKPDGKLTFDRLSSVFISNTNHEENQPAHLTLKDASVPVNVNLRTYAGPESRYCPAAVYEFVKTDDGGERLQINAQNCIHCKTCDIKDPTQNIVWTTPEGGGGPNYPNM
;
A
#
# COMPACT_ATOMS: atom_id res chain seq x y z
N MET A 1 0.87 3.04 -16.35
CA MET A 1 0.14 1.87 -15.82
C MET A 1 1.20 0.89 -15.35
N SER A 2 1.18 0.50 -14.09
CA SER A 2 2.27 -0.27 -13.46
C SER A 2 1.84 -1.69 -13.08
N LEU A 3 1.02 -2.32 -13.92
CA LEU A 3 0.54 -3.68 -13.69
C LEU A 3 1.68 -4.68 -13.97
N PRO A 4 1.91 -5.68 -13.09
CA PRO A 4 2.85 -6.75 -13.34
C PRO A 4 2.30 -7.75 -14.36
N LYS A 5 3.07 -8.80 -14.66
CA LYS A 5 2.51 -9.99 -15.31
C LYS A 5 1.42 -10.58 -14.40
N LEU A 6 0.23 -10.78 -14.95
CA LEU A 6 -0.96 -11.15 -14.16
C LEU A 6 -1.08 -12.65 -13.86
N VAL A 7 -0.35 -13.49 -14.59
CA VAL A 7 -0.45 -14.96 -14.49
C VAL A 7 0.93 -15.59 -14.42
N PHE A 8 0.99 -16.73 -13.75
CA PHE A 8 2.17 -17.59 -13.63
C PHE A 8 1.69 -19.05 -13.52
N PRO A 9 2.57 -20.05 -13.68
CA PRO A 9 2.15 -21.45 -13.64
C PRO A 9 1.47 -21.78 -12.31
N GLY A 10 0.19 -22.16 -12.37
CA GLY A 10 -0.61 -22.49 -11.19
C GLY A 10 -1.22 -21.31 -10.43
N GLY A 11 -1.15 -20.07 -10.94
CA GLY A 11 -1.77 -18.93 -10.25
C GLY A 11 -1.97 -17.66 -11.07
N ALA A 12 -2.70 -16.71 -10.47
CA ALA A 12 -3.01 -15.41 -11.06
C ALA A 12 -3.12 -14.32 -9.98
N LEU A 13 -2.78 -13.09 -10.34
CA LEU A 13 -2.92 -11.89 -9.52
C LEU A 13 -4.19 -11.15 -9.93
N VAL A 14 -5.05 -10.79 -8.97
CA VAL A 14 -6.34 -10.12 -9.22
C VAL A 14 -6.51 -8.90 -8.30
N GLY A 15 -7.42 -7.99 -8.67
CA GLY A 15 -7.80 -6.85 -7.82
C GLY A 15 -6.67 -5.90 -7.46
N CYS A 16 -6.68 -5.39 -6.22
CA CYS A 16 -5.70 -4.42 -5.77
C CYS A 16 -4.30 -5.02 -5.57
N ASP A 17 -4.20 -6.34 -5.39
CA ASP A 17 -2.93 -7.06 -5.32
C ASP A 17 -2.13 -6.92 -6.63
N ALA A 18 -2.81 -7.08 -7.78
CA ALA A 18 -2.24 -6.77 -9.09
C ALA A 18 -2.15 -5.26 -9.40
N GLY A 19 -2.86 -4.40 -8.65
CA GLY A 19 -2.82 -2.95 -8.82
C GLY A 19 -3.89 -2.35 -9.75
N PHE A 20 -5.07 -2.96 -9.88
CA PHE A 20 -6.16 -2.47 -10.76
C PHE A 20 -6.94 -1.24 -10.24
N LEU A 21 -6.41 -0.48 -9.27
CA LEU A 21 -7.05 0.70 -8.72
C LEU A 21 -7.09 1.86 -9.73
N ASN A 22 -8.27 2.44 -9.94
CA ASN A 22 -8.38 3.74 -10.60
C ASN A 22 -8.20 4.87 -9.58
N ALA A 23 -6.98 5.39 -9.48
CA ALA A 23 -6.62 6.43 -8.53
C ALA A 23 -7.34 7.77 -8.76
N SER A 24 -7.69 8.12 -10.00
CA SER A 24 -8.38 9.40 -10.28
C SER A 24 -9.82 9.42 -9.78
N ARG A 25 -10.43 8.24 -9.65
CA ARG A 25 -11.80 8.06 -9.16
C ARG A 25 -11.87 7.60 -7.71
N ILE A 26 -10.73 7.18 -7.13
CA ILE A 26 -10.65 6.51 -5.83
C ILE A 26 -11.56 5.27 -5.82
N LYS A 27 -11.49 4.47 -6.90
CA LYS A 27 -12.34 3.27 -7.06
C LYS A 27 -11.52 2.09 -7.55
N GLY A 28 -11.53 1.02 -6.77
CA GLY A 28 -10.88 -0.25 -7.10
C GLY A 28 -11.81 -1.46 -7.01
N SER A 29 -12.93 -1.38 -6.28
CA SER A 29 -13.80 -2.54 -6.03
C SER A 29 -14.44 -3.10 -7.30
N HIS A 30 -14.91 -2.24 -8.21
CA HIS A 30 -15.47 -2.68 -9.50
C HIS A 30 -14.41 -3.34 -10.39
N ALA A 31 -13.18 -2.82 -10.35
CA ALA A 31 -12.04 -3.40 -11.05
C ALA A 31 -11.67 -4.78 -10.46
N ALA A 32 -11.61 -4.89 -9.13
CA ALA A 32 -11.35 -6.14 -8.43
C ALA A 32 -12.38 -7.22 -8.78
N ILE A 33 -13.68 -6.90 -8.70
CA ILE A 33 -14.77 -7.81 -9.09
C ILE A 33 -14.61 -8.24 -10.55
N LYS A 34 -14.37 -7.30 -11.47
CA LYS A 34 -14.21 -7.62 -12.89
C LYS A 34 -13.00 -8.52 -13.15
N THR A 35 -11.88 -8.27 -12.49
CA THR A 35 -10.67 -9.09 -12.64
C THR A 35 -10.84 -10.48 -12.05
N GLY A 36 -11.48 -10.61 -10.88
CA GLY A 36 -11.82 -11.90 -10.29
C GLY A 36 -12.74 -12.72 -11.20
N LYS A 37 -13.75 -12.07 -11.81
CA LYS A 37 -14.61 -12.73 -12.80
C LYS A 37 -13.82 -13.25 -14.01
N MET A 38 -12.98 -12.42 -14.63
CA MET A 38 -12.21 -12.84 -15.83
C MET A 38 -11.20 -13.94 -15.50
N ALA A 39 -10.56 -13.89 -14.33
CA ALA A 39 -9.67 -14.95 -13.88
C ALA A 39 -10.44 -16.26 -13.61
N ALA A 40 -11.64 -16.18 -13.03
CA ALA A 40 -12.50 -17.34 -12.79
C ALA A 40 -13.00 -17.98 -14.10
N GLU A 41 -13.40 -17.18 -15.09
CA GLU A 41 -13.78 -17.67 -16.44
C GLU A 41 -12.61 -18.43 -17.09
N ALA A 42 -11.40 -17.84 -17.08
CA ALA A 42 -10.20 -18.48 -17.61
C ALA A 42 -9.83 -19.78 -16.88
N ALA A 43 -9.94 -19.79 -15.54
CA ALA A 43 -9.67 -20.97 -14.73
C ALA A 43 -10.70 -22.09 -14.98
N PHE A 44 -11.98 -21.73 -15.10
CA PHE A 44 -13.05 -22.69 -15.38
C PHE A 44 -12.83 -23.41 -16.72
N ASP A 45 -12.55 -22.64 -17.78
CA ASP A 45 -12.28 -23.21 -19.11
C ASP A 45 -11.04 -24.11 -19.09
N ALA A 46 -9.99 -23.73 -18.37
CA ALA A 46 -8.79 -24.54 -18.23
C ALA A 46 -9.06 -25.87 -17.52
N VAL A 47 -9.85 -25.86 -16.44
CA VAL A 47 -10.25 -27.07 -15.71
C VAL A 47 -11.12 -27.98 -16.59
N GLN A 48 -12.08 -27.43 -17.33
CA GLN A 48 -12.91 -28.20 -18.27
C GLN A 48 -12.09 -28.86 -19.38
N ALA A 49 -11.03 -28.20 -19.84
CA ALA A 49 -10.09 -28.73 -20.81
C ALA A 49 -9.07 -29.73 -20.21
N GLY A 50 -9.14 -30.03 -18.91
CA GLY A 50 -8.20 -30.93 -18.23
C GLY A 50 -6.78 -30.39 -18.08
N ARG A 51 -6.58 -29.06 -18.23
CA ARG A 51 -5.29 -28.40 -18.05
C ARG A 51 -4.89 -28.40 -16.57
N GLN A 52 -3.59 -28.46 -16.30
CA GLN A 52 -3.04 -28.50 -14.94
C GLN A 52 -1.71 -27.74 -14.85
N ALA A 53 -1.49 -27.05 -13.74
CA ALA A 53 -0.23 -26.40 -13.37
C ALA A 53 0.38 -25.45 -14.43
N ASP A 54 -0.46 -24.85 -15.28
CA ASP A 54 -0.04 -23.97 -16.36
C ASP A 54 -0.52 -22.52 -16.18
N GLU A 55 -0.27 -21.66 -17.18
CA GLU A 55 -0.65 -20.25 -17.15
C GLU A 55 -2.04 -20.02 -17.76
N LEU A 56 -2.87 -19.23 -17.07
CA LEU A 56 -4.21 -18.84 -17.53
C LEU A 56 -4.17 -17.65 -18.51
N THR A 57 -3.53 -17.81 -19.68
CA THR A 57 -3.33 -16.71 -20.66
C THR A 57 -4.61 -16.03 -21.14
N ALA A 58 -5.75 -16.76 -21.13
CA ALA A 58 -7.06 -16.20 -21.46
C ALA A 58 -7.47 -15.04 -20.53
N TYR A 59 -6.97 -14.98 -19.29
CA TYR A 59 -7.27 -13.88 -18.36
C TYR A 59 -6.61 -12.56 -18.79
N PRO A 60 -5.28 -12.48 -19.02
CA PRO A 60 -4.64 -11.31 -19.63
C PRO A 60 -5.30 -10.86 -20.94
N ASP A 61 -5.64 -11.80 -21.84
CA ASP A 61 -6.27 -11.49 -23.14
C ASP A 61 -7.66 -10.87 -22.95
N ALA A 62 -8.45 -11.42 -22.02
CA ALA A 62 -9.75 -10.86 -21.65
C ALA A 62 -9.61 -9.47 -21.00
N PHE A 63 -8.57 -9.25 -20.19
CA PHE A 63 -8.30 -7.93 -19.63
C PHE A 63 -7.97 -6.92 -20.72
N ASP A 64 -7.09 -7.24 -21.65
CA ASP A 64 -6.64 -6.30 -22.70
C ASP A 64 -7.77 -5.84 -23.63
N THR A 65 -8.82 -6.65 -23.80
CA THR A 65 -10.01 -6.31 -24.57
C THR A 65 -11.16 -5.73 -23.73
N SER A 66 -10.99 -5.62 -22.41
CA SER A 66 -12.04 -5.20 -21.49
C SER A 66 -12.22 -3.68 -21.42
N TRP A 67 -13.41 -3.26 -20.96
CA TRP A 67 -13.65 -1.86 -20.55
C TRP A 67 -12.70 -1.41 -19.44
N LEU A 68 -12.20 -2.33 -18.62
CA LEU A 68 -11.32 -2.00 -17.49
C LEU A 68 -9.94 -1.54 -17.98
N LYS A 69 -9.38 -2.19 -19.02
CA LYS A 69 -8.15 -1.73 -19.67
C LYS A 69 -8.32 -0.30 -20.19
N THR A 70 -9.42 -0.03 -20.89
CA THR A 70 -9.76 1.31 -21.38
C THR A 70 -9.88 2.33 -20.25
N GLU A 71 -10.56 1.98 -19.16
CA GLU A 71 -10.69 2.84 -17.98
C GLU A 71 -9.32 3.20 -17.38
N LEU A 72 -8.49 2.19 -17.11
CA LEU A 72 -7.18 2.38 -16.48
C LEU A 72 -6.20 3.09 -17.41
N TYR A 73 -6.28 2.80 -18.71
CA TYR A 73 -5.44 3.47 -19.70
C TYR A 73 -5.78 4.96 -19.79
N ARG A 74 -7.05 5.35 -19.75
CA ARG A 74 -7.44 6.77 -19.73
C ARG A 74 -6.97 7.50 -18.47
N ALA A 75 -6.89 6.81 -17.33
CA ALA A 75 -6.45 7.40 -16.05
C ALA A 75 -4.93 7.31 -15.81
N ARG A 76 -4.16 6.72 -16.72
CA ARG A 76 -2.79 6.22 -16.47
C ARG A 76 -1.74 7.25 -16.02
N ASN A 77 -1.95 8.53 -16.29
CA ASN A 77 -1.02 9.63 -15.97
C ASN A 77 -1.48 10.48 -14.77
N PHE A 78 -2.66 10.21 -14.21
CA PHE A 78 -3.27 11.06 -13.18
C PHE A 78 -2.33 11.26 -11.99
N LYS A 79 -1.82 10.17 -11.41
CA LYS A 79 -1.00 10.25 -10.19
C LYS A 79 0.36 10.90 -10.45
N GLN A 80 0.95 10.69 -11.63
CA GLN A 80 2.21 11.25 -12.09
C GLN A 80 2.12 12.76 -12.29
N TRP A 81 0.97 13.27 -12.76
CA TRP A 81 0.73 14.70 -12.81
C TRP A 81 0.50 15.28 -11.43
N MET A 82 -0.34 14.64 -10.61
CA MET A 82 -0.63 15.11 -9.25
C MET A 82 0.61 15.08 -8.33
N SER A 83 1.61 14.24 -8.60
CA SER A 83 2.88 14.27 -7.86
C SER A 83 3.75 15.50 -8.18
N LYS A 84 3.46 16.25 -9.25
CA LYS A 84 4.13 17.52 -9.57
C LYS A 84 3.52 18.74 -8.86
N GLY A 85 2.63 18.51 -7.89
CA GLY A 85 1.96 19.55 -7.11
C GLY A 85 0.56 19.87 -7.62
N LEU A 86 -0.22 20.54 -6.78
CA LEU A 86 -1.65 20.78 -7.02
C LEU A 86 -1.91 21.54 -8.32
N TYR A 87 -1.26 22.68 -8.54
CA TYR A 87 -1.56 23.53 -9.68
C TYR A 87 -1.21 22.90 -11.03
N LEU A 88 0.05 22.45 -11.20
CA LEU A 88 0.49 21.80 -12.44
C LEU A 88 -0.22 20.47 -12.65
N GLY A 89 -0.41 19.69 -11.58
CA GLY A 89 -1.14 18.43 -11.63
C GLY A 89 -2.57 18.61 -12.09
N THR A 90 -3.32 19.53 -11.47
CA THR A 90 -4.71 19.83 -11.85
C THR A 90 -4.81 20.34 -13.29
N PHE A 91 -3.91 21.26 -13.69
CA PHE A 91 -3.91 21.77 -15.07
C PHE A 91 -3.71 20.65 -16.09
N MET A 92 -2.67 19.82 -15.91
CA MET A 92 -2.37 18.74 -16.85
C MET A 92 -3.45 17.66 -16.85
N VAL A 93 -3.96 17.25 -15.69
CA VAL A 93 -5.10 16.32 -15.62
C VAL A 93 -6.32 16.91 -16.34
N GLY A 94 -6.62 18.20 -16.16
CA GLY A 94 -7.70 18.89 -16.86
C GLY A 94 -7.51 18.84 -18.38
N LEU A 95 -6.30 19.16 -18.86
CA LEU A 95 -5.95 19.09 -20.28
C LEU A 95 -6.12 17.67 -20.84
N GLU A 96 -5.53 16.67 -20.20
CA GLU A 96 -5.60 15.28 -20.68
C GLU A 96 -7.04 14.74 -20.67
N GLN A 97 -7.80 14.99 -19.60
CA GLN A 97 -9.12 14.39 -19.43
C GLN A 97 -10.24 15.16 -20.13
N LYS A 98 -10.22 16.49 -20.11
CA LYS A 98 -11.31 17.33 -20.67
C LYS A 98 -11.07 17.71 -22.12
N VAL A 99 -9.84 18.03 -22.51
CA VAL A 99 -9.54 18.47 -23.87
C VAL A 99 -9.22 17.28 -24.77
N MET A 100 -8.38 16.35 -24.29
CA MET A 100 -7.94 15.18 -25.08
C MET A 100 -8.74 13.89 -24.79
N GLY A 101 -9.74 13.95 -23.91
CA GLY A 101 -10.61 12.82 -23.60
C GLY A 101 -9.91 11.60 -22.96
N GLY A 102 -8.68 11.75 -22.47
CA GLY A 102 -7.81 10.68 -21.97
C GLY A 102 -6.98 9.97 -23.06
N ASN A 103 -7.11 10.37 -24.34
CA ASN A 103 -6.42 9.79 -25.48
C ASN A 103 -5.14 10.57 -25.81
N VAL A 104 -4.24 10.65 -24.84
CA VAL A 104 -2.96 11.35 -25.01
C VAL A 104 -1.91 10.43 -25.64
N PRO A 105 -0.96 10.94 -26.46
CA PRO A 105 0.03 10.11 -27.15
C PRO A 105 1.26 9.77 -26.29
N TRP A 106 1.22 9.97 -24.98
CA TRP A 106 2.32 9.67 -24.05
C TRP A 106 1.84 8.90 -22.82
N THR A 107 2.78 8.24 -22.14
CA THR A 107 2.57 7.62 -20.83
C THR A 107 3.67 8.05 -19.88
N LEU A 108 3.29 8.56 -18.72
CA LEU A 108 4.24 8.96 -17.68
C LEU A 108 4.56 7.78 -16.76
N HIS A 109 5.82 7.71 -16.34
CA HIS A 109 6.33 6.66 -15.47
C HIS A 109 6.90 7.27 -14.19
N HIS A 110 6.63 6.63 -13.06
CA HIS A 110 7.41 6.85 -11.84
C HIS A 110 8.78 6.20 -12.02
N GLN A 111 9.83 6.86 -11.55
CA GLN A 111 11.23 6.44 -11.69
C GLN A 111 11.85 6.02 -10.35
N HIS A 112 11.02 5.93 -9.31
CA HIS A 112 11.42 5.63 -7.94
C HIS A 112 10.30 4.90 -7.24
N SER A 113 10.67 4.17 -6.19
CA SER A 113 9.75 3.56 -5.23
C SER A 113 9.40 4.56 -4.13
N ASP A 114 8.28 4.34 -3.42
CA ASP A 114 7.82 5.29 -2.41
C ASP A 114 8.77 5.38 -1.20
N ASN A 115 9.44 4.28 -0.81
CA ASN A 115 10.45 4.27 0.26
C ASN A 115 11.64 5.20 -0.02
N GLU A 116 11.98 5.43 -1.29
CA GLU A 116 13.12 6.25 -1.72
C GLU A 116 12.85 7.77 -1.64
N THR A 117 11.62 8.16 -1.28
CA THR A 117 11.18 9.57 -1.35
C THR A 117 11.35 10.34 -0.04
N LEU A 118 11.84 9.69 1.03
CA LEU A 118 12.13 10.38 2.29
C LEU A 118 13.42 11.18 2.20
N LYS A 119 13.38 12.41 2.71
CA LYS A 119 14.57 13.24 2.92
C LYS A 119 15.10 13.05 4.34
N PRO A 120 16.41 13.14 4.58
CA PRO A 120 16.98 13.17 5.92
C PRO A 120 16.30 14.24 6.78
N ALA A 121 16.08 13.94 8.06
CA ALA A 121 15.36 14.83 8.97
C ALA A 121 16.04 16.21 9.11
N SER A 122 17.38 16.24 9.00
CA SER A 122 18.18 17.48 9.02
C SER A 122 17.90 18.44 7.86
N GLN A 123 17.28 17.96 6.77
CA GLN A 123 16.93 18.76 5.60
C GLN A 123 15.46 19.20 5.61
N CYS A 124 14.73 18.87 6.67
CA CYS A 124 13.29 19.08 6.77
C CYS A 124 12.96 20.00 7.96
N LYS A 125 11.92 20.81 7.80
CA LYS A 125 11.33 21.53 8.93
C LYS A 125 10.39 20.59 9.67
N GLN A 126 10.59 20.41 10.98
CA GLN A 126 9.68 19.64 11.81
C GLN A 126 8.28 20.26 11.79
N ILE A 127 7.27 19.44 11.54
CA ILE A 127 5.85 19.83 11.63
C ILE A 127 5.42 19.67 13.08
N VAL A 128 4.87 20.73 13.67
CA VAL A 128 4.27 20.71 15.00
C VAL A 128 2.76 20.57 14.83
N TYR A 129 2.24 19.37 15.07
CA TYR A 129 0.79 19.12 15.04
C TYR A 129 0.13 19.62 16.33
N PRO A 130 -1.08 20.20 16.26
CA PRO A 130 -1.87 20.50 17.45
C PRO A 130 -2.15 19.24 18.28
N LYS A 131 -2.26 19.40 19.59
CA LYS A 131 -2.73 18.32 20.46
C LYS A 131 -4.20 17.99 20.13
N PRO A 132 -4.61 16.71 20.23
CA PRO A 132 -6.00 16.34 20.03
C PRO A 132 -6.91 17.01 21.08
N ASP A 133 -8.09 17.42 20.65
CA ASP A 133 -9.11 18.10 21.46
C ASP A 133 -10.14 17.14 22.08
N GLY A 134 -10.11 15.86 21.71
CA GLY A 134 -11.04 14.82 22.18
C GLY A 134 -12.47 14.98 21.65
N LYS A 135 -12.70 15.85 20.66
CA LYS A 135 -14.02 16.13 20.07
C LYS A 135 -14.02 15.95 18.56
N LEU A 136 -13.11 16.65 17.88
CA LEU A 136 -12.92 16.56 16.43
C LEU A 136 -11.63 15.81 16.09
N THR A 137 -10.67 15.83 17.01
CA THR A 137 -9.33 15.27 16.87
C THR A 137 -9.02 14.40 18.07
N PHE A 138 -8.47 13.22 17.82
CA PHE A 138 -8.25 12.19 18.82
C PHE A 138 -6.80 11.72 18.77
N ASP A 139 -6.33 11.13 19.86
CA ASP A 139 -5.03 10.47 19.87
C ASP A 139 -5.08 9.16 19.06
N ARG A 140 -3.90 8.64 18.75
CA ARG A 140 -3.77 7.43 17.94
C ARG A 140 -4.27 6.17 18.67
N LEU A 141 -4.12 6.08 19.99
CA LEU A 141 -4.51 4.87 20.74
C LEU A 141 -6.02 4.75 20.88
N SER A 142 -6.74 5.85 21.11
CA SER A 142 -8.21 5.84 21.06
C SER A 142 -8.74 5.47 19.66
N SER A 143 -8.04 5.88 18.60
CA SER A 143 -8.35 5.47 17.22
C SER A 143 -8.08 3.98 16.96
N VAL A 144 -7.02 3.40 17.53
CA VAL A 144 -6.75 1.96 17.45
C VAL A 144 -7.80 1.17 18.22
N PHE A 145 -8.22 1.64 19.39
CA PHE A 145 -9.24 0.97 20.19
C PHE A 145 -10.56 0.77 19.40
N ILE A 146 -11.04 1.80 18.69
CA ILE A 146 -12.27 1.69 17.89
C ILE A 146 -12.12 0.84 16.62
N SER A 147 -10.89 0.56 16.18
CA SER A 147 -10.64 -0.41 15.11
C SER A 147 -10.94 -1.85 15.54
N ASN A 148 -11.09 -2.06 16.85
CA ASN A 148 -11.28 -3.36 17.49
C ASN A 148 -10.26 -4.40 17.01
N THR A 149 -9.04 -3.93 16.72
CA THR A 149 -7.92 -4.79 16.33
C THR A 149 -7.38 -5.52 17.53
N ASN A 150 -7.13 -6.82 17.38
CA ASN A 150 -6.52 -7.63 18.42
C ASN A 150 -5.74 -8.80 17.82
N HIS A 151 -4.75 -9.30 18.57
CA HIS A 151 -3.96 -10.48 18.23
C HIS A 151 -3.72 -11.29 19.51
N GLU A 152 -3.54 -12.60 19.39
CA GLU A 152 -3.01 -13.41 20.51
C GLU A 152 -1.67 -12.82 20.97
N GLU A 153 -1.52 -12.56 22.27
CA GLU A 153 -0.35 -11.88 22.81
C GLU A 153 0.89 -12.76 22.77
N ASN A 154 0.72 -14.07 22.97
CA ASN A 154 1.81 -15.03 22.99
C ASN A 154 2.11 -15.61 21.60
N GLN A 155 2.24 -14.74 20.60
CA GLN A 155 2.66 -15.10 19.24
C GLN A 155 3.88 -14.25 18.81
N PRO A 156 4.74 -14.76 17.92
CA PRO A 156 5.84 -13.97 17.39
C PRO A 156 5.32 -12.74 16.61
N ALA A 157 6.04 -11.62 16.71
CA ALA A 157 5.69 -10.42 15.96
C ALA A 157 5.71 -10.71 14.44
N HIS A 158 4.57 -10.52 13.78
CA HIS A 158 4.41 -10.66 12.34
C HIS A 158 4.99 -9.47 11.53
N LEU A 159 5.68 -8.57 12.22
CA LEU A 159 6.42 -7.44 11.67
C LEU A 159 7.90 -7.70 11.97
N THR A 160 8.53 -8.42 11.07
CA THR A 160 9.91 -8.88 11.23
C THR A 160 10.87 -7.84 10.66
N LEU A 161 12.12 -7.86 11.15
CA LEU A 161 13.20 -7.01 10.65
C LEU A 161 14.25 -7.90 9.98
N LYS A 162 14.72 -7.52 8.80
CA LYS A 162 15.87 -8.20 8.17
C LYS A 162 17.15 -7.99 9.00
N ASP A 163 17.30 -6.79 9.57
CA ASP A 163 18.37 -6.39 10.46
C ASP A 163 17.81 -5.55 11.63
N ALA A 164 18.00 -6.03 12.87
CA ALA A 164 17.49 -5.38 14.07
C ALA A 164 18.22 -4.06 14.44
N SER A 165 19.38 -3.79 13.84
CA SER A 165 20.19 -2.60 14.12
C SER A 165 19.76 -1.39 13.28
N VAL A 166 19.17 -1.63 12.11
CA VAL A 166 18.80 -0.59 11.12
C VAL A 166 17.81 0.45 11.66
N PRO A 167 16.75 0.10 12.43
CA PRO A 167 15.82 1.09 12.93
C PRO A 167 16.47 2.19 13.76
N VAL A 168 17.47 1.85 14.57
CA VAL A 168 18.20 2.84 15.39
C VAL A 168 19.31 3.49 14.59
N ASN A 169 20.16 2.68 13.95
CA ASN A 169 21.38 3.16 13.31
C ASN A 169 21.14 4.00 12.05
N VAL A 170 20.02 3.75 11.36
CA VAL A 170 19.68 4.42 10.09
C VAL A 170 18.38 5.20 10.23
N ASN A 171 17.26 4.54 10.56
CA ASN A 171 15.94 5.18 10.50
C ASN A 171 15.81 6.31 11.52
N LEU A 172 16.11 6.03 12.79
CA LEU A 172 16.11 7.03 13.85
C LEU A 172 17.17 8.11 13.61
N ARG A 173 18.42 7.69 13.38
CA ARG A 173 19.55 8.61 13.21
C ARG A 173 19.41 9.57 12.02
N THR A 174 18.94 9.08 10.86
CA THR A 174 18.93 9.84 9.60
C THR A 174 17.57 10.46 9.30
N TYR A 175 16.50 9.71 9.57
CA TYR A 175 15.13 10.08 9.20
C TYR A 175 14.24 10.40 10.41
N ALA A 176 14.81 10.44 11.62
CA ALA A 176 14.10 10.65 12.88
C ALA A 176 13.00 9.60 13.14
N GLY A 177 13.21 8.35 12.73
CA GLY A 177 12.33 7.23 13.06
C GLY A 177 10.93 7.36 12.46
N PRO A 178 10.81 7.42 11.12
CA PRO A 178 9.54 7.62 10.42
C PRO A 178 8.49 6.56 10.75
N GLU A 179 8.89 5.35 11.13
CA GLU A 179 8.01 4.25 11.55
C GLU A 179 7.11 4.61 12.73
N SER A 180 7.58 5.48 13.63
CA SER A 180 6.77 5.99 14.74
C SER A 180 5.65 6.92 14.29
N ARG A 181 5.67 7.40 13.03
CA ARG A 181 4.74 8.41 12.49
C ARG A 181 3.89 7.93 11.34
N TYR A 182 4.46 7.23 10.35
CA TYR A 182 3.68 6.71 9.23
C TYR A 182 2.78 5.54 9.65
N CYS A 183 3.11 4.88 10.77
CA CYS A 183 2.29 3.80 11.27
C CYS A 183 0.98 4.38 11.83
N PRO A 184 -0.18 3.99 11.27
CA PRO A 184 -1.46 4.51 11.72
C PRO A 184 -1.86 3.97 13.10
N ALA A 185 -1.17 2.95 13.61
CA ALA A 185 -1.60 2.19 14.77
C ALA A 185 -0.59 2.08 15.92
N ALA A 186 0.38 3.00 16.00
CA ALA A 186 1.34 3.04 17.13
C ALA A 186 2.12 1.73 17.35
N VAL A 187 2.35 0.95 16.29
CA VAL A 187 3.06 -0.33 16.41
C VAL A 187 4.54 -0.13 16.73
N TYR A 188 5.14 0.95 16.22
CA TYR A 188 6.57 1.21 16.37
C TYR A 188 6.81 2.36 17.33
N GLU A 189 7.62 2.11 18.35
CA GLU A 189 8.05 3.11 19.33
C GLU A 189 9.55 2.97 19.62
N PHE A 190 10.26 4.09 19.73
CA PHE A 190 11.64 4.07 20.18
C PHE A 190 11.65 4.32 21.70
N VAL A 191 12.12 3.33 22.44
CA VAL A 191 12.18 3.37 23.91
C VAL A 191 13.63 3.42 24.37
N LYS A 192 13.88 4.11 25.49
CA LYS A 192 15.20 4.14 26.10
C LYS A 192 15.53 2.79 26.73
N THR A 193 16.78 2.37 26.62
CA THR A 193 17.34 1.20 27.29
C THR A 193 18.04 1.58 28.59
N ASP A 194 18.25 0.60 29.48
CA ASP A 194 18.85 0.83 30.81
C ASP A 194 20.29 1.35 30.72
N ASP A 195 20.98 1.06 29.62
CA ASP A 195 22.33 1.55 29.31
C ASP A 195 22.36 2.97 28.70
N GLY A 196 21.19 3.63 28.58
CA GLY A 196 21.04 4.98 28.05
C GLY A 196 20.93 5.06 26.53
N GLY A 197 20.93 3.93 25.83
CA GLY A 197 20.65 3.84 24.40
C GLY A 197 19.16 3.94 24.05
N GLU A 198 18.84 3.72 22.78
CA GLU A 198 17.47 3.60 22.28
C GLU A 198 17.31 2.26 21.54
N ARG A 199 16.13 1.64 21.67
CA ARG A 199 15.75 0.46 20.91
C ARG A 199 14.37 0.63 20.29
N LEU A 200 14.12 -0.06 19.18
CA LEU A 200 12.77 -0.18 18.63
C LEU A 200 11.97 -1.21 19.44
N GLN A 201 10.80 -0.80 19.92
CA GLN A 201 9.74 -1.64 20.48
C GLN A 201 8.68 -1.84 19.40
N ILE A 202 8.32 -3.09 19.13
CA ILE A 202 7.27 -3.47 18.16
C ILE A 202 6.06 -3.99 18.95
N ASN A 203 5.02 -3.17 19.05
CA ASN A 203 3.73 -3.50 19.66
C ASN A 203 2.81 -4.13 18.61
N ALA A 204 3.16 -5.35 18.16
CA ALA A 204 2.52 -6.01 17.03
C ALA A 204 1.01 -6.23 17.21
N GLN A 205 0.53 -6.30 18.46
CA GLN A 205 -0.88 -6.48 18.80
C GLN A 205 -1.78 -5.33 18.28
N ASN A 206 -1.23 -4.12 18.12
CA ASN A 206 -1.95 -2.97 17.59
C ASN A 206 -2.08 -2.97 16.06
N CYS A 207 -1.42 -3.90 15.34
CA CYS A 207 -1.34 -3.83 13.89
C CYS A 207 -2.72 -3.87 13.23
N ILE A 208 -3.00 -2.97 12.26
CA ILE A 208 -4.27 -2.96 11.49
C ILE A 208 -4.09 -3.47 10.05
N HIS A 209 -2.96 -4.13 9.78
CA HIS A 209 -2.64 -4.80 8.51
C HIS A 209 -2.64 -3.88 7.27
N CYS A 210 -2.46 -2.56 7.46
CA CYS A 210 -2.44 -1.56 6.38
C CYS A 210 -1.29 -1.68 5.37
N LYS A 211 -0.23 -2.45 5.70
CA LYS A 211 1.00 -2.64 4.92
C LYS A 211 1.90 -1.41 4.72
N THR A 212 1.53 -0.24 5.25
CA THR A 212 2.32 1.00 5.11
C THR A 212 3.78 0.85 5.53
N CYS A 213 4.07 0.12 6.61
CA CYS A 213 5.42 -0.03 7.12
C CYS A 213 6.35 -0.83 6.20
N ASP A 214 5.82 -1.87 5.55
CA ASP A 214 6.52 -2.65 4.53
C ASP A 214 6.83 -1.79 3.29
N ILE A 215 5.89 -0.91 2.92
CA ILE A 215 6.02 -0.02 1.75
C ILE A 215 6.93 1.19 1.99
N LYS A 216 6.85 1.81 3.18
CA LYS A 216 7.41 3.16 3.41
C LYS A 216 8.77 3.17 4.11
N ASP A 217 9.20 2.06 4.72
CA ASP A 217 10.51 1.98 5.36
C ASP A 217 11.62 2.36 4.37
N PRO A 218 12.41 3.43 4.63
CA PRO A 218 13.42 3.93 3.70
C PRO A 218 14.46 2.87 3.32
N THR A 219 14.65 1.86 4.17
CA THR A 219 15.63 0.79 3.98
C THR A 219 15.02 -0.55 3.55
N GLN A 220 13.69 -0.64 3.44
CA GLN A 220 12.97 -1.89 3.15
C GLN A 220 13.38 -3.04 4.09
N ASN A 221 13.58 -2.72 5.37
CA ASN A 221 14.03 -3.62 6.42
C ASN A 221 12.86 -4.32 7.12
N ILE A 222 11.74 -3.63 7.29
CA ILE A 222 10.49 -4.20 7.83
C ILE A 222 9.87 -5.14 6.80
N VAL A 223 9.53 -6.36 7.23
CA VAL A 223 8.81 -7.35 6.44
C VAL A 223 7.52 -7.72 7.17
N TRP A 224 6.38 -7.42 6.54
CA TRP A 224 5.07 -7.83 7.03
C TRP A 224 4.79 -9.27 6.61
N THR A 225 4.48 -10.12 7.57
CA THR A 225 3.94 -11.46 7.33
C THR A 225 2.55 -11.57 7.95
N THR A 226 1.77 -12.56 7.53
CA THR A 226 0.46 -12.80 8.11
C THR A 226 0.63 -13.34 9.54
N PRO A 227 -0.05 -12.77 10.56
CA PRO A 227 -0.12 -13.36 11.89
C PRO A 227 -1.02 -14.62 11.92
N GLU A 228 -1.23 -15.18 13.10
CA GLU A 228 -2.23 -16.24 13.27
C GLU A 228 -3.62 -15.80 12.79
N GLY A 229 -4.35 -16.75 12.18
CA GLY A 229 -5.67 -16.49 11.60
C GLY A 229 -6.67 -16.02 12.65
N GLY A 230 -7.45 -14.98 12.31
CA GLY A 230 -8.41 -14.34 13.22
C GLY A 230 -7.85 -13.13 13.97
N GLY A 231 -6.53 -12.92 13.97
CA GLY A 231 -5.91 -11.67 14.43
C GLY A 231 -6.07 -10.54 13.41
N GLY A 232 -6.09 -9.30 13.90
CA GLY A 232 -6.20 -8.10 13.08
C GLY A 232 -7.45 -7.28 13.37
N PRO A 233 -7.76 -6.29 12.50
CA PRO A 233 -8.89 -5.40 12.71
C PRO A 233 -10.24 -6.11 12.55
N ASN A 234 -11.23 -5.68 13.35
CA ASN A 234 -12.61 -6.15 13.25
C ASN A 234 -13.52 -5.01 12.79
N TYR A 235 -13.74 -4.95 11.48
CA TYR A 235 -14.50 -3.91 10.81
C TYR A 235 -15.87 -4.44 10.36
N PRO A 236 -16.96 -4.21 11.11
CA PRO A 236 -18.26 -4.74 10.74
C PRO A 236 -18.86 -4.08 9.50
N ASN A 237 -18.54 -2.81 9.22
CA ASN A 237 -19.14 -2.02 8.15
C ASN A 237 -18.21 -0.90 7.59
N MET A 238 -16.89 -1.13 7.53
CA MET A 238 -15.98 -0.20 6.82
C MET A 238 -15.74 -0.61 5.38
#